data_AF-G7K3I9-F1
#
_entry.id   AF-G7K3I9-F1
#
_cell.length_a   1.000
_cell.length_b   1.000
_cell.length_c   1.000
_cell.angle_alpha   90.00
_cell.angle_beta   90.00
_cell.angle_gamma   90.00
#
_symmetry.space_group_name_H-M   'P 1'
#
loop_
_entity.id
_entity.type
_entity.pdbx_description
1 polymer ?
#
loop_
_entity_poly.entity_id
_entity_poly.type
_entity_poly.pdbx_seq_one_letter_code
_entity_poly.pdbx_strand_id
1 'polypeptide(L)'
;MDNKGKGAKALSTSLQNLNLNLNSQSNFKSNKSSITTTITRPQFPGFLTKTKPPSLVNLCIGLIGRHLEDIIEDLDEIAIGLPAEIKLAVAAIARRRKFLNDDVLIALADASWEILDVSGSDVSDLGLVKAAEVCRSVKALDISRCTKITATGISELVKHCHSLETLRCGGCPRSDNTARRCLSIFKPKLEYVAEDSWEELDTKEMANGAQSLRWLVWPNIDNNSLEDFSTECPRIVVNPKPSPFGFMGTQVPFEAFQNIILDDAVVKDIDPKTWTMHGIAKRPISSPSSSTELSVAEKFRLAFEERDNRLAPKRAKNARQHQRRAARDMLLMSTSAKAVVLASQASKSLHSRNL
;
A
#
# COMPACT_ATOMS: atom_id res chain seq x y z
N MET A 1 42.61 -4.33 -1.61
CA MET A 1 41.14 -4.47 -1.59
C MET A 1 40.57 -4.44 -0.16
N ASP A 2 41.28 -3.91 0.86
CA ASP A 2 40.89 -4.07 2.28
C ASP A 2 40.44 -2.78 3.01
N ASN A 3 39.88 -1.80 2.28
CA ASN A 3 39.44 -0.53 2.92
C ASN A 3 37.95 -0.44 3.20
N LYS A 4 37.07 -1.23 2.53
CA LYS A 4 35.62 -1.19 2.77
C LYS A 4 35.23 -1.76 4.15
N GLY A 5 35.71 -2.96 4.50
CA GLY A 5 35.39 -3.61 5.78
C GLY A 5 35.96 -2.94 7.04
N LYS A 6 36.90 -2.00 6.91
CA LYS A 6 37.36 -1.17 8.05
C LYS A 6 36.40 -0.02 8.36
N GLY A 7 35.72 0.52 7.35
CA GLY A 7 34.75 1.60 7.49
C GLY A 7 33.48 1.15 8.23
N ALA A 8 32.90 0.03 7.82
CA ALA A 8 31.71 -0.55 8.45
C ALA A 8 31.95 -0.89 9.93
N LYS A 9 33.08 -1.54 10.25
CA LYS A 9 33.48 -1.84 11.63
C LYS A 9 33.69 -0.59 12.49
N ALA A 10 34.29 0.47 11.93
CA ALA A 10 34.48 1.72 12.66
C ALA A 10 33.15 2.43 12.94
N LEU A 11 32.19 2.36 12.00
CA LEU A 11 30.85 2.92 12.14
C LEU A 11 30.03 2.15 13.18
N SER A 12 30.04 0.81 13.12
CA SER A 12 29.40 -0.06 14.14
C SER A 12 29.96 0.19 15.54
N THR A 13 31.29 0.32 15.67
CA THR A 13 31.92 0.61 16.97
C THR A 13 31.54 2.00 17.49
N SER A 14 31.43 2.99 16.59
CA SER A 14 31.01 4.35 16.96
C SER A 14 29.54 4.41 17.39
N LEU A 15 28.66 3.63 16.74
CA LEU A 15 27.24 3.51 17.09
C LEU A 15 27.02 2.80 18.42
N GLN A 16 27.81 1.78 18.75
CA GLN A 16 27.76 1.11 20.06
C GLN A 16 28.20 2.02 21.21
N ASN A 17 29.16 2.93 20.96
CA ASN A 17 29.63 3.90 21.95
C ASN A 17 28.63 5.06 22.19
N LEU A 18 27.73 5.31 21.24
CA LEU A 18 26.56 6.14 21.46
C LEU A 18 25.55 5.29 22.24
N ASN A 19 25.31 5.61 23.51
CA ASN A 19 24.27 4.94 24.30
C ASN A 19 22.89 5.31 23.73
N LEU A 20 22.45 4.57 22.71
CA LEU A 20 21.19 4.75 21.98
C LEU A 20 19.98 4.18 22.75
N ASN A 21 20.21 3.64 23.96
CA ASN A 21 19.15 3.12 24.81
C ASN A 21 18.28 4.27 25.33
N LEU A 22 17.06 4.36 24.80
CA LEU A 22 16.02 5.25 25.30
C LEU A 22 15.48 4.69 26.63
N ASN A 23 16.21 4.91 27.73
CA ASN A 23 15.58 4.95 29.05
C ASN A 23 14.83 6.29 29.20
N SER A 24 13.79 6.50 28.41
CA SER A 24 12.67 7.33 28.83
C SER A 24 11.53 6.39 29.16
N GLN A 25 11.14 6.37 30.43
CA GLN A 25 9.84 5.84 30.84
C GLN A 25 8.74 6.64 30.14
N SER A 26 8.42 6.33 28.89
CA SER A 26 7.07 6.55 28.39
C SER A 26 6.23 5.43 29.00
N ASN A 27 5.51 5.75 30.07
CA ASN A 27 4.48 4.90 30.65
C ASN A 27 3.56 4.38 29.52
N PHE A 28 3.82 3.18 29.01
CA PHE A 28 2.77 2.31 28.47
C PHE A 28 1.93 1.81 29.65
N LYS A 29 1.23 2.75 30.31
CA LYS A 29 0.06 2.42 31.12
C LYS A 29 -1.14 2.65 30.24
N SER A 30 -1.90 1.58 30.05
CA SER A 30 -3.25 1.59 29.50
C SER A 30 -4.13 2.57 30.28
N ASN A 31 -4.17 3.84 29.87
CA ASN A 31 -5.14 4.78 30.42
C ASN A 31 -6.48 4.54 29.73
N LYS A 32 -7.30 3.71 30.38
CA LYS A 32 -8.76 3.86 30.33
C LYS A 32 -9.08 5.26 30.83
N SER A 33 -9.43 6.18 29.93
CA SER A 33 -10.07 7.43 30.33
C SER A 33 -11.15 7.80 29.33
N SER A 34 -12.35 7.90 29.88
CA SER A 34 -13.63 8.26 29.29
C SER A 34 -13.55 9.43 28.31
N ILE A 35 -14.24 9.27 27.19
CA ILE A 35 -14.45 10.29 26.17
C ILE A 35 -15.35 11.38 26.77
N THR A 36 -14.78 12.56 27.03
CA THR A 36 -15.57 13.79 27.14
C THR A 36 -15.39 14.56 25.84
N THR A 37 -16.47 14.65 25.07
CA THR A 37 -16.60 15.44 23.85
C THR A 37 -16.34 16.91 24.11
N THR A 38 -15.23 17.44 23.59
CA THR A 38 -15.03 18.90 23.47
C THR A 38 -14.91 19.26 21.99
N ILE A 39 -15.97 19.86 21.47
CA ILE A 39 -16.07 20.47 20.16
C ILE A 39 -14.92 21.47 20.01
N THR A 40 -13.98 21.20 19.10
CA THR A 40 -12.85 22.11 18.85
C THR A 40 -13.20 23.03 17.67
N ARG A 41 -13.30 24.30 17.99
CA ARG A 41 -13.52 25.48 17.12
C ARG A 41 -12.36 25.62 16.10
N PRO A 42 -12.57 26.18 14.89
CA PRO A 42 -11.51 26.29 13.89
C PRO A 42 -10.40 27.24 14.40
N GLN A 43 -9.15 26.74 14.45
CA GLN A 43 -7.99 27.54 14.85
C GLN A 43 -7.49 28.40 13.67
N PHE A 44 -7.35 29.69 13.93
CA PHE A 44 -6.66 30.65 13.06
C PHE A 44 -5.15 30.32 12.96
N PRO A 45 -4.49 30.59 11.81
CA PRO A 45 -3.07 30.36 11.65
C PRO A 45 -2.29 31.50 12.31
N GLY A 46 -1.68 31.27 13.48
CA GLY A 46 -0.96 32.34 14.17
C GLY A 46 -0.21 32.02 15.46
N PHE A 47 0.04 30.75 15.79
CA PHE A 47 0.90 30.42 16.94
C PHE A 47 2.06 29.54 16.48
N LEU A 48 3.25 30.13 16.46
CA LEU A 48 4.53 29.41 16.38
C LEU A 48 4.62 28.50 17.61
N THR A 49 4.22 27.24 17.45
CA THR A 49 4.56 26.21 18.43
C THR A 49 6.08 26.10 18.42
N LYS A 50 6.73 26.47 19.53
CA LYS A 50 8.18 26.30 19.68
C LYS A 50 8.46 24.80 19.55
N THR A 51 9.06 24.39 18.44
CA THR A 51 9.47 23.01 18.23
C THR A 51 10.56 22.69 19.24
N LYS A 52 10.35 21.64 20.05
CA LYS A 52 11.38 21.11 20.95
C LYS A 52 12.61 20.75 20.09
N PRO A 53 13.85 21.03 20.52
CA PRO A 53 15.02 20.61 19.77
C PRO A 53 15.01 19.07 19.60
N PRO A 54 15.37 18.56 18.40
CA PRO A 54 15.39 17.13 18.15
C PRO A 54 16.41 16.45 19.07
N SER A 55 16.10 15.24 19.53
CA SER A 55 17.05 14.44 20.31
C SER A 55 18.26 14.09 19.44
N LEU A 56 19.41 13.83 20.07
CA LEU A 56 20.60 13.33 19.36
C LEU A 56 20.28 12.04 18.58
N VAL A 57 19.48 11.15 19.17
CA VAL A 57 19.03 9.91 18.52
C VAL A 57 18.26 10.23 17.23
N ASN A 58 17.31 11.16 17.27
CA ASN A 58 16.53 11.55 16.09
C ASN A 58 17.41 12.22 15.03
N LEU A 59 18.39 13.02 15.43
CA LEU A 59 19.38 13.58 14.50
C LEU A 59 20.21 12.48 13.83
N CYS A 60 20.66 11.47 14.60
CA CYS A 60 21.40 10.33 14.07
C CYS A 60 20.55 9.49 13.12
N ILE A 61 19.29 9.19 13.47
CA ILE A 61 18.36 8.47 12.59
C ILE A 61 18.12 9.27 11.31
N GLY A 62 17.97 10.59 11.40
CA GLY A 62 17.85 11.46 10.23
C GLY A 62 19.07 11.41 9.32
N LEU A 63 20.27 11.37 9.89
CA LEU A 63 21.53 11.24 9.15
C LEU A 63 21.67 9.88 8.47
N ILE A 64 21.37 8.78 9.18
CA ILE A 64 21.32 7.42 8.62
C ILE A 64 20.30 7.40 7.48
N GLY A 65 19.12 7.95 7.73
CA GLY A 65 18.04 8.06 6.77
C GLY A 65 18.44 8.83 5.51
N ARG A 66 19.26 9.88 5.62
CA ARG A 66 19.79 10.67 4.50
C ARG A 66 20.78 9.88 3.64
N HIS A 67 21.69 9.17 4.30
CA HIS A 67 22.75 8.39 3.67
C HIS A 67 22.35 6.93 3.43
N LEU A 68 21.06 6.60 3.54
CA LEU A 68 20.58 5.24 3.44
C LEU A 68 21.07 4.55 2.16
N GLU A 69 20.96 5.22 1.01
CA GLU A 69 21.43 4.70 -0.28
C GLU A 69 22.93 4.33 -0.29
N ASP A 70 23.75 5.12 0.41
CA ASP A 70 25.20 4.91 0.49
C ASP A 70 25.56 3.73 1.41
N ILE A 71 24.68 3.39 2.37
CA ILE A 71 24.94 2.35 3.38
C ILE A 71 24.20 1.04 3.15
N ILE A 72 23.32 0.95 2.13
CA ILE A 72 22.53 -0.28 1.89
C ILE A 72 23.42 -1.52 1.71
N GLU A 73 24.59 -1.38 1.05
CA GLU A 73 25.54 -2.49 0.84
C GLU A 73 26.10 -3.06 2.14
N ASP A 74 26.20 -2.25 3.20
CA ASP A 74 26.79 -2.62 4.50
C ASP A 74 25.74 -2.63 5.63
N LEU A 75 24.45 -2.55 5.28
CA LEU A 75 23.37 -2.32 6.25
C LEU A 75 23.17 -3.51 7.19
N ASP A 76 23.44 -4.72 6.73
CA ASP A 76 23.41 -5.94 7.52
C ASP A 76 24.44 -5.92 8.65
N GLU A 77 25.69 -5.48 8.37
CA GLU A 77 26.72 -5.31 9.40
C GLU A 77 26.36 -4.17 10.38
N ILE A 78 25.87 -3.04 9.84
CA ILE A 78 25.50 -1.87 10.65
C ILE A 78 24.32 -2.19 11.58
N ALA A 79 23.31 -2.91 11.07
CA ALA A 79 22.08 -3.19 11.79
C ALA A 79 22.28 -4.06 13.05
N ILE A 80 23.33 -4.87 13.10
CA ILE A 80 23.67 -5.69 14.29
C ILE A 80 23.84 -4.81 15.54
N GLY A 81 24.40 -3.61 15.38
CA GLY A 81 24.63 -2.67 16.48
C GLY A 81 23.44 -1.77 16.82
N LEU A 82 22.35 -1.83 16.05
CA LEU A 82 21.22 -0.92 16.21
C LEU A 82 20.13 -1.51 17.14
N PRO A 83 19.61 -0.72 18.09
CA PRO A 83 18.38 -1.06 18.82
C PRO A 83 17.18 -1.27 17.88
N ALA A 84 16.21 -2.07 18.32
CA ALA A 84 15.05 -2.45 17.52
C ALA A 84 14.20 -1.25 17.06
N GLU A 85 14.05 -0.23 17.92
CA GLU A 85 13.31 1.00 17.62
C GLU A 85 14.01 1.79 16.51
N ILE A 86 15.34 1.79 16.51
CA ILE A 86 16.14 2.46 15.48
C ILE A 86 16.05 1.71 14.17
N LYS A 87 16.14 0.37 14.18
CA LYS A 87 15.93 -0.45 12.98
C LYS A 87 14.55 -0.18 12.37
N LEU A 88 13.50 -0.10 13.20
CA LEU A 88 12.13 0.18 12.75
C LEU A 88 12.02 1.58 12.15
N ALA A 89 12.65 2.58 12.76
CA ALA A 89 12.69 3.94 12.23
C ALA A 89 13.42 4.02 10.88
N VAL A 90 14.53 3.30 10.74
CA VAL A 90 15.27 3.20 9.47
C VAL A 90 14.42 2.51 8.40
N ALA A 91 13.71 1.43 8.73
CA ALA A 91 12.79 0.75 7.81
C ALA A 91 11.66 1.68 7.35
N ALA A 92 11.08 2.46 8.27
CA ALA A 92 10.05 3.45 8.00
C ALA A 92 10.54 4.59 7.07
N ILE A 93 11.79 5.02 7.23
CA ILE A 93 12.44 6.00 6.34
C ILE A 93 12.74 5.36 4.97
N ALA A 94 13.28 4.14 4.94
CA ALA A 94 13.55 3.39 3.71
C ALA A 94 12.30 3.25 2.85
N ARG A 95 11.16 2.91 3.47
CA ARG A 95 9.86 2.81 2.81
C ARG A 95 9.42 4.14 2.19
N ARG A 96 9.51 5.23 2.96
CA ARG A 96 9.16 6.60 2.51
C ARG A 96 10.07 7.08 1.37
N ARG A 97 11.34 6.67 1.37
CA ARG A 97 12.33 7.00 0.33
C ARG A 97 12.35 6.03 -0.86
N LYS A 98 11.52 4.98 -0.86
CA LYS A 98 11.48 3.94 -1.90
C LYS A 98 12.76 3.10 -2.02
N PHE A 99 13.46 2.92 -0.91
CA PHE A 99 14.62 2.03 -0.78
C PHE A 99 14.31 0.72 -0.05
N LEU A 100 13.12 0.57 0.55
CA LEU A 100 12.75 -0.67 1.20
C LEU A 100 12.51 -1.78 0.15
N ASN A 101 13.38 -2.78 0.18
CA ASN A 101 13.36 -4.01 -0.63
C ASN A 101 13.64 -5.22 0.28
N ASP A 102 13.80 -6.41 -0.29
CA ASP A 102 14.05 -7.64 0.46
C ASP A 102 15.30 -7.54 1.35
N ASP A 103 16.44 -7.14 0.79
CA ASP A 103 17.71 -7.08 1.51
C ASP A 103 17.66 -6.10 2.68
N VAL A 104 17.10 -4.90 2.46
CA VAL A 104 16.94 -3.88 3.50
C VAL A 104 15.99 -4.34 4.60
N LEU A 105 14.87 -4.98 4.24
CA LEU A 105 13.92 -5.49 5.23
C LEU A 105 14.54 -6.61 6.08
N ILE A 106 15.26 -7.54 5.44
CA ILE A 106 15.91 -8.66 6.12
C ILE A 106 17.01 -8.15 7.07
N ALA A 107 17.85 -7.22 6.61
CA ALA A 107 18.92 -6.64 7.42
C ALA A 107 18.40 -5.94 8.69
N LEU A 108 17.24 -5.29 8.58
CA LEU A 108 16.63 -4.53 9.68
C LEU A 108 15.69 -5.34 10.55
N ALA A 109 15.34 -6.58 10.17
CA ALA A 109 14.35 -7.38 10.89
C ALA A 109 14.73 -7.57 12.38
N ASP A 110 13.73 -7.49 13.26
CA ASP A 110 13.91 -7.63 14.69
C ASP A 110 12.74 -8.36 15.35
N ALA A 111 13.05 -9.24 16.31
CA ALA A 111 12.07 -10.10 16.95
C ALA A 111 11.07 -9.35 17.85
N SER A 112 11.42 -8.12 18.27
CA SER A 112 10.58 -7.28 19.12
C SER A 112 9.54 -6.46 18.36
N TRP A 113 9.57 -6.44 17.03
CA TRP A 113 8.62 -5.65 16.23
C TRP A 113 7.18 -6.17 16.37
N GLU A 114 6.29 -5.31 16.86
CA GLU A 114 4.84 -5.56 16.89
C GLU A 114 4.12 -4.96 15.68
N ILE A 115 4.71 -3.97 15.02
CA ILE A 115 4.17 -3.30 13.85
C ILE A 115 5.19 -3.38 12.72
N LEU A 116 4.73 -3.79 11.53
CA LEU A 116 5.53 -3.81 10.33
C LEU A 116 4.75 -3.15 9.18
N ASP A 117 5.25 -2.03 8.67
CA ASP A 117 4.71 -1.37 7.48
C ASP A 117 5.70 -1.56 6.33
N VAL A 118 5.32 -2.33 5.32
CA VAL A 118 6.07 -2.49 4.07
C VAL A 118 5.31 -1.91 2.88
N SER A 119 4.27 -1.11 3.12
CA SER A 119 3.36 -0.63 2.10
C SER A 119 4.04 0.15 0.97
N GLY A 120 3.68 -0.17 -0.26
CA GLY A 120 4.19 0.47 -1.47
C GLY A 120 5.72 0.37 -1.64
N SER A 121 6.34 -0.64 -1.05
CA SER A 121 7.76 -0.97 -1.17
C SER A 121 8.02 -1.97 -2.30
N ASP A 122 9.30 -2.30 -2.51
CA ASP A 122 9.74 -3.30 -3.49
C ASP A 122 9.98 -4.69 -2.86
N VAL A 123 9.46 -4.91 -1.66
CA VAL A 123 9.52 -6.20 -0.94
C VAL A 123 8.70 -7.26 -1.68
N SER A 124 9.28 -8.45 -1.82
CA SER A 124 8.69 -9.65 -2.41
C SER A 124 8.30 -10.68 -1.35
N ASP A 125 7.73 -11.80 -1.80
CA ASP A 125 7.43 -12.95 -0.92
C ASP A 125 8.69 -13.44 -0.18
N LEU A 126 9.88 -13.38 -0.79
CA LEU A 126 11.13 -13.82 -0.17
C LEU A 126 11.48 -12.95 1.04
N GLY A 127 11.55 -11.64 0.85
CA GLY A 127 11.86 -10.70 1.93
C GLY A 127 10.83 -10.73 3.04
N LEU A 128 9.54 -10.82 2.67
CA LEU A 128 8.45 -10.91 3.64
C LEU A 128 8.56 -12.17 4.51
N VAL A 129 8.81 -13.34 3.92
CA VAL A 129 8.94 -14.61 4.66
C VAL A 129 10.19 -14.62 5.53
N LYS A 130 11.33 -14.16 5.00
CA LYS A 130 12.58 -14.08 5.77
C LYS A 130 12.47 -13.14 6.96
N ALA A 131 11.79 -12.00 6.78
CA ALA A 131 11.48 -11.10 7.88
C ALA A 131 10.54 -11.76 8.90
N ALA A 132 9.50 -12.49 8.44
CA ALA A 132 8.55 -13.17 9.33
C ALA A 132 9.20 -14.28 10.19
N GLU A 133 10.24 -14.96 9.68
CA GLU A 133 11.03 -15.94 10.45
C GLU A 133 11.66 -15.31 11.71
N VAL A 134 11.96 -14.01 11.66
CA VAL A 134 12.57 -13.20 12.74
C VAL A 134 11.49 -12.45 13.54
N CYS A 135 10.65 -11.65 12.87
CA CYS A 135 9.66 -10.74 13.44
C CYS A 135 8.37 -11.47 13.89
N ARG A 136 8.49 -12.47 14.77
CA ARG A 136 7.36 -13.33 15.18
C ARG A 136 6.32 -12.63 16.07
N SER A 137 6.68 -11.48 16.63
CA SER A 137 5.83 -10.68 17.53
C SER A 137 4.89 -9.71 16.80
N VAL A 138 4.91 -9.69 15.47
CA VAL A 138 4.11 -8.75 14.68
C VAL A 138 2.61 -8.98 14.91
N LYS A 139 1.93 -7.92 15.36
CA LYS A 139 0.48 -7.84 15.56
C LYS A 139 -0.21 -7.06 14.44
N ALA A 140 0.46 -6.10 13.82
CA ALA A 140 -0.09 -5.35 12.71
C ALA A 140 0.87 -5.25 11.53
N LEU A 141 0.37 -5.61 10.35
CA LEU A 141 1.15 -5.65 9.10
C LEU A 141 0.46 -4.84 7.99
N ASP A 142 1.19 -3.94 7.34
CA ASP A 142 0.76 -3.27 6.11
C ASP A 142 1.52 -3.78 4.90
N ILE A 143 0.81 -4.48 4.00
CA ILE A 143 1.31 -4.89 2.68
C ILE A 143 0.57 -4.19 1.53
N SER A 144 -0.18 -3.12 1.83
CA SER A 144 -0.92 -2.38 0.82
C SER A 144 0.03 -1.83 -0.25
N ARG A 145 -0.44 -1.77 -1.50
CA ARG A 145 0.28 -1.26 -2.67
C ARG A 145 1.59 -2.00 -3.00
N CYS A 146 1.89 -3.12 -2.35
CA CYS A 146 3.02 -3.98 -2.71
C CYS A 146 2.67 -4.79 -3.96
N THR A 147 3.52 -4.72 -4.97
CA THR A 147 3.27 -5.42 -6.26
C THR A 147 3.96 -6.77 -6.35
N LYS A 148 4.97 -7.04 -5.52
CA LYS A 148 5.73 -8.29 -5.52
C LYS A 148 5.30 -9.30 -4.47
N ILE A 149 4.43 -8.91 -3.53
CA ILE A 149 3.83 -9.79 -2.53
C ILE A 149 2.60 -10.50 -3.11
N THR A 150 2.53 -11.81 -2.91
CA THR A 150 1.47 -12.69 -3.40
C THR A 150 0.80 -13.47 -2.26
N ALA A 151 -0.24 -14.23 -2.61
CA ALA A 151 -0.94 -15.08 -1.65
C ALA A 151 -0.04 -16.17 -1.06
N THR A 152 1.01 -16.59 -1.78
CA THR A 152 1.99 -17.56 -1.27
C THR A 152 2.81 -16.95 -0.13
N GLY A 153 3.35 -15.73 -0.30
CA GLY A 153 4.09 -15.05 0.75
C GLY A 153 3.24 -14.80 2.00
N ILE A 154 1.97 -14.43 1.82
CA ILE A 154 1.03 -14.25 2.94
C ILE A 154 0.73 -15.58 3.63
N SER A 155 0.47 -16.66 2.85
CA SER A 155 0.23 -18.00 3.40
C SER A 155 1.42 -18.52 4.21
N GLU A 156 2.64 -18.15 3.85
CA GLU A 156 3.84 -18.54 4.59
C GLU A 156 4.06 -17.63 5.80
N LEU A 157 3.88 -16.32 5.65
CA LEU A 157 3.98 -15.35 6.75
C LEU A 157 3.09 -15.72 7.94
N VAL A 158 1.84 -16.11 7.69
CA VAL A 158 0.91 -16.47 8.76
C VAL A 158 1.36 -17.73 9.53
N LYS A 159 2.23 -18.57 8.97
CA LYS A 159 2.82 -19.71 9.71
C LYS A 159 3.88 -19.30 10.72
N HIS A 160 4.44 -18.10 10.61
CA HIS A 160 5.47 -17.59 11.51
C HIS A 160 4.90 -16.54 12.48
N CYS A 161 4.05 -15.64 11.99
CA CYS A 161 3.48 -14.52 12.75
C CYS A 161 2.12 -14.88 13.38
N HIS A 162 2.13 -15.75 14.38
CA HIS A 162 0.92 -16.25 15.06
C HIS A 162 0.15 -15.17 15.84
N SER A 163 0.82 -14.08 16.20
CA SER A 163 0.25 -12.93 16.92
C SER A 163 -0.39 -11.88 16.00
N LEU A 164 -0.44 -12.12 14.68
CA LEU A 164 -0.97 -11.15 13.72
C LEU A 164 -2.47 -10.93 13.94
N GLU A 165 -2.84 -9.73 14.40
CA GLU A 165 -4.22 -9.31 14.69
C GLU A 165 -4.80 -8.42 13.58
N THR A 166 -3.95 -7.62 12.92
CA THR A 166 -4.36 -6.67 11.88
C THR A 166 -3.54 -6.85 10.61
N LEU A 167 -4.22 -7.10 9.49
CA LEU A 167 -3.61 -7.11 8.16
C LEU A 167 -4.21 -6.01 7.30
N ARG A 168 -3.35 -5.19 6.69
CA ARG A 168 -3.76 -4.21 5.68
C ARG A 168 -3.24 -4.60 4.31
N CYS A 169 -4.11 -4.57 3.32
CA CYS A 169 -3.79 -5.01 1.96
C CYS A 169 -4.59 -4.24 0.90
N GLY A 170 -4.27 -4.49 -0.37
CA GLY A 170 -4.93 -3.83 -1.50
C GLY A 170 -4.35 -2.46 -1.83
N GLY A 171 -5.15 -1.60 -2.46
CA GLY A 171 -4.75 -0.22 -2.79
C GLY A 171 -3.96 -0.07 -4.10
N CYS A 172 -3.77 -1.17 -4.83
CA CYS A 172 -3.39 -1.17 -6.25
C CYS A 172 -3.90 -2.46 -6.91
N PRO A 173 -4.10 -2.51 -8.25
CA PRO A 173 -4.73 -3.66 -8.91
C PRO A 173 -4.09 -5.02 -8.60
N ARG A 174 -2.75 -5.05 -8.49
CA ARG A 174 -2.02 -6.28 -8.19
C ARG A 174 -2.19 -6.70 -6.73
N SER A 175 -2.10 -5.75 -5.80
CA SER A 175 -2.30 -6.00 -4.37
C SER A 175 -3.77 -6.37 -4.06
N ASP A 176 -4.75 -5.76 -4.74
CA ASP A 176 -6.18 -6.11 -4.61
C ASP A 176 -6.45 -7.54 -5.10
N ASN A 177 -5.84 -7.94 -6.22
CA ASN A 177 -5.91 -9.33 -6.68
C ASN A 177 -5.25 -10.31 -5.69
N THR A 178 -4.10 -9.94 -5.10
CA THR A 178 -3.47 -10.73 -4.04
C THR A 178 -4.40 -10.85 -2.83
N ALA A 179 -4.98 -9.75 -2.34
CA ALA A 179 -5.89 -9.72 -1.21
C ALA A 179 -7.09 -10.66 -1.43
N ARG A 180 -7.72 -10.61 -2.61
CA ARG A 180 -8.84 -11.50 -2.97
C ARG A 180 -8.45 -12.98 -2.91
N ARG A 181 -7.27 -13.33 -3.44
CA ARG A 181 -6.75 -14.71 -3.39
C ARG A 181 -6.49 -15.18 -1.95
N CYS A 182 -6.11 -14.26 -1.07
CA CYS A 182 -5.81 -14.57 0.33
C CYS A 182 -7.03 -14.80 1.20
N LEU A 183 -8.23 -14.39 0.78
CA LEU A 183 -9.45 -14.63 1.58
C LEU A 183 -9.59 -16.10 1.97
N SER A 184 -9.27 -17.02 1.05
CA SER A 184 -9.27 -18.46 1.31
C SER A 184 -8.30 -18.94 2.38
N ILE A 185 -7.20 -18.21 2.62
CA ILE A 185 -6.19 -18.53 3.63
C ILE A 185 -6.74 -18.25 5.04
N PHE A 186 -7.59 -17.23 5.18
CA PHE A 186 -8.12 -16.79 6.46
C PHE A 186 -9.43 -17.49 6.86
N LYS A 187 -10.08 -18.15 5.91
CA LYS A 187 -11.28 -18.96 6.17
C LYS A 187 -10.93 -20.16 7.05
N PRO A 188 -11.81 -20.56 7.99
CA PRO A 188 -11.62 -21.78 8.74
C PRO A 188 -11.62 -22.98 7.79
N LYS A 189 -10.62 -23.87 7.92
CA LYS A 189 -10.66 -25.17 7.24
C LYS A 189 -11.59 -26.08 8.04
N LEU A 190 -12.80 -26.29 7.55
CA LEU A 190 -13.71 -27.30 8.10
C LEU A 190 -13.27 -28.68 7.60
N GLU A 191 -12.48 -29.38 8.41
CA GLU A 191 -12.21 -30.80 8.22
C GLU A 191 -13.43 -31.57 8.77
N TYR A 192 -14.38 -31.89 7.89
CA TYR A 192 -15.53 -32.79 8.10
C TYR A 192 -16.05 -32.96 9.55
N VAL A 193 -16.73 -31.93 10.08
CA VAL A 193 -17.51 -32.08 11.32
C VAL A 193 -18.94 -32.38 10.94
N ALA A 194 -19.30 -33.66 10.98
CA ALA A 194 -20.67 -34.10 11.03
C ALA A 194 -21.18 -33.96 12.48
N GLU A 195 -21.50 -32.75 12.93
CA GLU A 195 -22.37 -32.53 14.09
C GLU A 195 -22.78 -31.05 14.19
N ASP A 196 -24.09 -30.83 14.31
CA ASP A 196 -24.80 -29.54 14.23
C ASP A 196 -24.61 -28.66 15.48
N SER A 197 -23.37 -28.30 15.84
CA SER A 197 -23.14 -27.29 16.89
C SER A 197 -21.82 -26.55 16.70
N TRP A 198 -21.93 -25.26 16.38
CA TRP A 198 -20.79 -24.33 16.31
C TRP A 198 -20.20 -23.97 17.68
N GLU A 199 -20.74 -24.52 18.78
CA GLU A 199 -20.38 -24.12 20.15
C GLU A 199 -19.22 -24.93 20.76
N GLU A 200 -18.76 -26.02 20.13
CA GLU A 200 -17.72 -26.90 20.68
C GLU A 200 -16.60 -27.28 19.68
N LEU A 201 -16.19 -26.36 18.80
CA LEU A 201 -14.98 -26.57 17.99
C LEU A 201 -13.73 -26.28 18.84
N ASP A 202 -13.18 -27.33 19.45
CA ASP A 202 -11.91 -27.32 20.17
C ASP A 202 -10.80 -26.73 19.28
N THR A 203 -10.09 -25.76 19.85
CA THR A 203 -9.08 -24.86 19.24
C THR A 203 -7.89 -25.53 18.53
N LYS A 204 -7.86 -26.86 18.42
CA LYS A 204 -6.72 -27.64 17.95
C LYS A 204 -6.77 -28.01 16.46
N GLU A 205 -7.92 -27.93 15.79
CA GLU A 205 -8.05 -28.38 14.40
C GLU A 205 -8.10 -27.23 13.35
N MET A 206 -7.87 -25.98 13.78
CA MET A 206 -7.71 -24.85 12.85
C MET A 206 -6.28 -24.81 12.29
N ALA A 207 -5.97 -25.71 11.37
CA ALA A 207 -4.66 -25.85 10.74
C ALA A 207 -4.21 -24.58 9.97
N ASN A 208 -3.14 -23.96 10.49
CA ASN A 208 -2.24 -22.96 9.90
C ASN A 208 -2.71 -21.49 9.76
N GLY A 209 -2.41 -20.70 10.79
CA GLY A 209 -1.65 -19.45 10.61
C GLY A 209 -2.32 -18.11 10.99
N ALA A 210 -3.62 -17.95 10.83
CA ALA A 210 -4.28 -16.64 11.06
C ALA A 210 -5.24 -16.63 12.27
N GLN A 211 -4.98 -17.45 13.29
CA GLN A 211 -5.88 -17.63 14.43
C GLN A 211 -6.11 -16.34 15.23
N SER A 212 -5.12 -15.46 15.27
CA SER A 212 -5.20 -14.17 15.96
C SER A 212 -5.79 -13.05 15.12
N LEU A 213 -5.92 -13.22 13.80
CA LEU A 213 -6.31 -12.13 12.88
C LEU A 213 -7.74 -11.69 13.16
N ARG A 214 -7.98 -10.44 13.56
CA ARG A 214 -9.33 -9.91 13.85
C ARG A 214 -9.74 -8.79 12.92
N TRP A 215 -8.77 -8.09 12.34
CA TRP A 215 -9.00 -6.89 11.55
C TRP A 215 -8.37 -7.02 10.17
N LEU A 216 -9.20 -6.90 9.14
CA LEU A 216 -8.75 -6.83 7.75
C LEU A 216 -9.04 -5.45 7.20
N VAL A 217 -8.00 -4.72 6.81
CA VAL A 217 -8.14 -3.39 6.20
C VAL A 217 -7.90 -3.53 4.70
N TRP A 218 -8.99 -3.53 3.94
CA TRP A 218 -8.98 -3.64 2.48
C TRP A 218 -10.01 -2.69 1.86
N PRO A 219 -9.66 -1.42 1.62
CA PRO A 219 -10.62 -0.36 1.25
C PRO A 219 -11.42 -0.65 -0.03
N ASN A 220 -10.83 -1.36 -0.98
CA ASN A 220 -11.40 -1.60 -2.32
C ASN A 220 -11.98 -3.01 -2.50
N ILE A 221 -12.35 -3.69 -1.41
CA ILE A 221 -13.05 -4.97 -1.50
C ILE A 221 -14.40 -4.79 -2.22
N ASP A 222 -14.72 -5.67 -3.17
CA ASP A 222 -16.03 -5.69 -3.82
C ASP A 222 -17.10 -6.26 -2.89
N ASN A 223 -18.34 -5.80 -3.07
CA ASN A 223 -19.47 -6.17 -2.20
C ASN A 223 -19.67 -7.69 -2.10
N ASN A 224 -19.54 -8.41 -3.21
CA ASN A 224 -19.71 -9.86 -3.22
C ASN A 224 -18.64 -10.55 -2.36
N SER A 225 -17.35 -10.23 -2.60
CA SER A 225 -16.25 -10.80 -1.81
C SER A 225 -16.37 -10.44 -0.32
N LEU A 226 -16.87 -9.25 0.00
CA LEU A 226 -17.11 -8.81 1.37
C LEU A 226 -18.23 -9.61 2.04
N GLU A 227 -19.36 -9.79 1.35
CA GLU A 227 -20.52 -10.53 1.85
C GLU A 227 -20.17 -12.01 2.07
N ASP A 228 -19.57 -12.65 1.06
CA ASP A 228 -19.11 -14.04 1.12
C ASP A 228 -18.13 -14.24 2.29
N PHE A 229 -17.12 -13.36 2.40
CA PHE A 229 -16.11 -13.47 3.45
C PHE A 229 -16.67 -13.19 4.84
N SER A 230 -17.58 -12.22 4.99
CA SER A 230 -18.19 -11.91 6.29
C SER A 230 -19.11 -13.04 6.76
N THR A 231 -19.76 -13.74 5.82
CA THR A 231 -20.61 -14.90 6.11
C THR A 231 -19.77 -16.11 6.53
N GLU A 232 -18.68 -16.38 5.82
CA GLU A 232 -17.81 -17.54 6.08
C GLU A 232 -16.78 -17.33 7.20
N CYS A 233 -16.42 -16.08 7.51
CA CYS A 233 -15.41 -15.73 8.51
C CYS A 233 -15.85 -14.54 9.37
N PRO A 234 -16.92 -14.67 10.18
CA PRO A 234 -17.48 -13.57 10.98
C PRO A 234 -16.52 -13.07 12.09
N ARG A 235 -15.48 -13.84 12.41
CA ARG A 235 -14.43 -13.47 13.38
C ARG A 235 -13.57 -12.30 12.91
N ILE A 236 -13.40 -12.13 11.59
CA ILE A 236 -12.57 -11.08 11.01
C ILE A 236 -13.48 -9.94 10.55
N VAL A 237 -13.32 -8.78 11.17
CA VAL A 237 -14.05 -7.58 10.75
C VAL A 237 -13.27 -6.87 9.67
N VAL A 238 -13.93 -6.66 8.53
CA VAL A 238 -13.36 -5.98 7.37
C VAL A 238 -13.67 -4.48 7.43
N ASN A 239 -12.65 -3.64 7.25
CA ASN A 239 -12.75 -2.18 7.22
C ASN A 239 -13.53 -1.59 8.41
N PRO A 240 -13.09 -1.83 9.66
CA PRO A 240 -13.81 -1.35 10.82
C PRO A 240 -13.86 0.19 10.83
N LYS A 241 -15.03 0.72 11.19
CA LYS A 241 -15.26 2.16 11.30
C LYS A 241 -15.00 2.63 12.73
N PRO A 242 -14.49 3.85 12.94
CA PRO A 242 -14.43 4.44 14.26
C PRO A 242 -15.85 4.58 14.81
N SER A 243 -16.17 3.87 15.89
CA SER A 243 -17.45 3.99 16.60
C SER A 243 -17.18 4.33 18.06
N PRO A 244 -17.81 5.39 18.62
CA PRO A 244 -17.64 5.76 20.02
C PRO A 244 -18.18 4.69 20.99
N PHE A 245 -19.01 3.75 20.52
CA PHE A 245 -19.61 2.68 21.32
C PHE A 245 -18.95 1.30 21.11
N GLY A 246 -17.85 1.22 20.37
CA GLY A 246 -17.21 -0.05 20.02
C GLY A 246 -18.06 -0.89 19.05
N PHE A 247 -17.43 -1.86 18.40
CA PHE A 247 -18.13 -2.86 17.59
C PHE A 247 -18.11 -4.16 18.40
N MET A 248 -19.28 -4.71 18.76
CA MET A 248 -19.38 -5.98 19.52
C MET A 248 -18.57 -6.01 20.83
N GLY A 249 -18.54 -4.89 21.59
CA GLY A 249 -17.82 -4.81 22.87
C GLY A 249 -16.29 -4.87 22.78
N THR A 250 -15.72 -5.00 21.57
CA THR A 250 -14.28 -4.99 21.32
C THR A 250 -13.86 -3.63 20.79
N GLN A 251 -12.90 -2.98 21.45
CA GLN A 251 -12.37 -1.70 20.99
C GLN A 251 -11.54 -1.93 19.73
N VAL A 252 -11.88 -1.23 18.64
CA VAL A 252 -11.12 -1.29 17.38
C VAL A 252 -9.74 -0.66 17.62
N PRO A 253 -8.63 -1.38 17.38
CA PRO A 253 -7.28 -0.86 17.60
C PRO A 253 -6.93 0.18 16.53
N PHE A 254 -5.98 1.07 16.83
CA PHE A 254 -5.67 2.18 15.92
C PHE A 254 -5.09 1.67 14.58
N GLU A 255 -4.39 0.54 14.65
CA GLU A 255 -3.83 -0.20 13.53
C GLU A 255 -4.90 -0.67 12.54
N ALA A 256 -6.17 -0.78 12.94
CA ALA A 256 -7.23 -1.19 12.04
C ALA A 256 -7.86 -0.02 11.25
N PHE A 257 -7.44 1.23 11.47
CA PHE A 257 -7.98 2.39 10.75
C PHE A 257 -7.19 2.74 9.47
N GLN A 258 -7.90 2.96 8.37
CA GLN A 258 -7.33 3.22 7.04
C GLN A 258 -6.55 4.55 6.92
N ASN A 259 -6.90 5.56 7.71
CA ASN A 259 -6.36 6.91 7.62
C ASN A 259 -5.07 7.13 8.42
N ILE A 260 -4.56 6.07 9.07
CA ILE A 260 -3.37 6.13 9.92
C ILE A 260 -2.26 5.33 9.25
N ILE A 261 -1.08 5.93 9.07
CA ILE A 261 0.11 5.20 8.60
C ILE A 261 0.68 4.41 9.79
N LEU A 262 0.90 3.10 9.62
CA LEU A 262 1.22 2.18 10.73
C LEU A 262 2.51 2.56 11.47
N ASP A 263 3.53 2.99 10.72
CA ASP A 263 4.85 3.32 11.25
C ASP A 263 5.05 4.84 11.55
N ASP A 264 4.00 5.67 11.49
CA ASP A 264 4.13 7.13 11.62
C ASP A 264 4.64 7.56 13.01
N ALA A 265 4.17 6.88 14.06
CA ALA A 265 4.58 7.14 15.42
C ALA A 265 6.10 6.99 15.63
N VAL A 266 6.74 6.09 14.87
CA VAL A 266 8.17 5.78 14.97
C VAL A 266 9.03 6.92 14.42
N VAL A 267 8.52 7.68 13.44
CA VAL A 267 9.26 8.76 12.77
C VAL A 267 8.74 10.17 13.12
N LYS A 268 7.70 10.27 13.95
CA LYS A 268 7.01 11.53 14.28
C LYS A 268 7.93 12.64 14.79
N ASP A 269 8.91 12.29 15.61
CA ASP A 269 9.81 13.24 16.25
C ASP A 269 11.12 13.46 15.47
N ILE A 270 11.23 12.85 14.29
CA ILE A 270 12.40 12.96 13.43
C ILE A 270 12.01 13.94 12.31
N ASP A 271 12.82 14.96 12.04
CA ASP A 271 12.47 15.99 11.04
C ASP A 271 12.55 15.40 9.62
N PRO A 272 11.46 15.33 8.84
CA PRO A 272 11.48 14.75 7.49
C PRO A 272 12.53 15.37 6.57
N LYS A 273 12.87 16.66 6.77
CA LYS A 273 13.90 17.36 6.01
C LYS A 273 15.29 16.73 6.15
N THR A 274 15.54 16.04 7.26
CA THR A 274 16.85 15.47 7.56
C THR A 274 17.17 14.26 6.69
N TRP A 275 16.17 13.45 6.31
CA TRP A 275 16.38 12.28 5.44
C TRP A 275 15.85 12.45 4.01
N THR A 276 15.07 13.49 3.71
CA THR A 276 14.75 13.82 2.31
C THR A 276 15.94 14.52 1.67
N MET A 277 16.50 13.94 0.59
CA MET A 277 17.44 14.67 -0.26
C MET A 277 16.71 15.88 -0.83
N HIS A 278 17.06 17.07 -0.33
CA HIS A 278 16.74 18.29 -1.06
C HIS A 278 17.55 18.19 -2.34
N GLY A 279 16.89 17.89 -3.47
CA GLY A 279 17.46 18.22 -4.77
C GLY A 279 17.92 19.67 -4.65
N ILE A 280 19.20 19.91 -4.91
CA ILE A 280 19.84 21.22 -4.78
C ILE A 280 18.86 22.25 -5.35
N ALA A 281 18.20 23.00 -4.47
CA ALA A 281 17.49 24.19 -4.87
C ALA A 281 18.59 25.09 -5.41
N LYS A 282 18.69 25.18 -6.74
CA LYS A 282 19.52 26.21 -7.37
C LYS A 282 19.12 27.50 -6.67
N ARG A 283 20.07 28.06 -5.92
CA ARG A 283 20.02 29.46 -5.47
C ARG A 283 19.53 30.27 -6.68
N PRO A 284 18.54 31.16 -6.56
CA PRO A 284 18.15 32.02 -7.66
C PRO A 284 19.35 32.92 -7.94
N ILE A 285 20.17 32.51 -8.91
CA ILE A 285 21.09 33.40 -9.59
C ILE A 285 20.18 34.32 -10.38
N SER A 286 20.24 35.60 -10.03
CA SER A 286 19.66 36.71 -10.76
C SER A 286 19.66 36.45 -12.26
N SER A 287 18.48 36.46 -12.85
CA SER A 287 18.27 36.39 -14.29
C SER A 287 19.01 37.51 -15.02
N PRO A 288 19.50 37.22 -16.23
CA PRO A 288 19.24 38.12 -17.35
C PRO A 288 18.45 37.41 -18.46
N SER A 289 17.36 38.08 -18.84
CA SER A 289 16.72 38.16 -20.16
C SER A 289 16.65 36.95 -21.11
N SER A 290 15.41 36.68 -21.52
CA SER A 290 14.94 36.27 -22.85
C SER A 290 15.39 34.92 -23.41
N SER A 291 14.55 33.90 -23.23
CA SER A 291 13.74 33.33 -24.31
C SER A 291 12.73 32.36 -23.67
N THR A 292 11.46 32.49 -23.99
CA THR A 292 10.39 31.61 -23.51
C THR A 292 10.48 30.29 -24.27
N GLU A 293 11.50 29.49 -23.99
CA GLU A 293 11.52 28.11 -24.43
C GLU A 293 10.61 27.29 -23.53
N LEU A 294 9.51 26.79 -24.12
CA LEU A 294 8.63 25.81 -23.47
C LEU A 294 9.47 24.62 -23.01
N SER A 295 9.18 24.11 -21.80
CA SER A 295 9.81 22.90 -21.27
C SER A 295 9.66 21.75 -22.26
N VAL A 296 10.67 20.88 -22.35
CA VAL A 296 10.64 19.68 -23.21
C VAL A 296 9.37 18.85 -22.98
N ALA A 297 8.92 18.73 -21.72
CA ALA A 297 7.68 18.02 -21.38
C ALA A 297 6.43 18.70 -21.97
N GLU A 298 6.41 20.03 -22.02
CA GLU A 298 5.31 20.80 -22.58
C GLU A 298 5.31 20.77 -24.12
N LYS A 299 6.50 20.78 -24.73
CA LYS A 299 6.69 20.50 -26.16
C LYS A 299 6.16 19.11 -26.53
N PHE A 300 6.44 18.08 -25.72
CA PHE A 300 5.90 16.72 -25.94
C PHE A 300 4.37 16.65 -25.78
N ARG A 301 3.79 17.33 -24.78
CA ARG A 301 2.35 17.40 -24.58
C ARG A 301 1.65 18.01 -25.79
N LEU A 302 2.15 19.16 -26.27
CA LEU A 302 1.59 19.85 -27.43
C LEU A 302 1.74 19.04 -28.72
N ALA A 303 2.88 18.37 -28.92
CA ALA A 303 3.08 17.49 -30.08
C ALA A 303 2.13 16.27 -30.07
N PHE A 304 1.79 15.75 -28.88
CA PHE A 304 0.80 14.68 -28.75
C PHE A 304 -0.61 15.16 -29.09
N GLU A 305 -1.03 16.30 -28.54
CA GLU A 305 -2.35 16.91 -28.84
C GLU A 305 -2.48 17.28 -30.32
N GLU A 306 -1.44 17.82 -30.94
CA GLU A 306 -1.43 18.14 -32.37
C GLU A 306 -1.56 16.89 -33.24
N ARG A 307 -0.84 15.81 -32.89
CA ARG A 307 -0.95 14.51 -33.57
C ARG A 307 -2.36 13.92 -33.43
N ASP A 308 -2.97 14.04 -32.26
CA ASP A 308 -4.31 13.53 -32.00
C ASP A 308 -5.36 14.31 -32.81
N ASN A 309 -5.26 15.64 -32.83
CA ASN A 309 -6.10 16.52 -33.64
C ASN A 309 -5.96 16.22 -35.15
N ARG A 310 -4.74 15.93 -35.63
CA ARG A 310 -4.51 15.54 -37.03
C ARG A 310 -5.13 14.18 -37.38
N LEU A 311 -5.22 13.26 -36.40
CA LEU A 311 -5.76 11.91 -36.60
C LEU A 311 -7.26 11.82 -36.31
N ALA A 312 -7.84 12.74 -35.56
CA ALA A 312 -9.26 12.75 -35.18
C ALA A 312 -10.21 12.68 -36.39
N PRO A 313 -10.01 13.44 -37.50
CA PRO A 313 -10.88 13.33 -38.68
C PRO A 313 -10.80 11.96 -39.35
N LYS A 314 -9.61 11.34 -39.40
CA LYS A 314 -9.44 9.98 -39.95
C LYS A 314 -10.14 8.94 -39.08
N ARG A 315 -10.02 9.02 -37.76
CA ARG A 315 -10.75 8.14 -36.83
C ARG A 315 -12.26 8.29 -36.97
N ALA A 316 -12.76 9.53 -37.04
CA ALA A 316 -14.18 9.80 -37.24
C ALA A 316 -14.70 9.24 -38.59
N LYS A 317 -13.93 9.41 -39.67
CA LYS A 317 -14.27 8.85 -40.99
C LYS A 317 -14.30 7.32 -40.98
N ASN A 318 -13.28 6.69 -40.38
CA ASN A 318 -13.19 5.23 -40.27
C ASN A 318 -14.32 4.66 -39.40
N ALA A 319 -14.65 5.31 -38.28
CA ALA A 319 -15.77 4.91 -37.42
C ALA A 319 -17.11 4.96 -38.16
N ARG A 320 -17.37 6.05 -38.90
CA ARG A 320 -18.58 6.18 -39.74
C ARG A 320 -18.63 5.12 -40.84
N GLN A 321 -17.48 4.77 -41.43
CA GLN A 321 -17.41 3.72 -42.44
C GLN A 321 -17.70 2.34 -41.85
N HIS A 322 -17.15 2.03 -40.67
CA HIS A 322 -17.44 0.80 -39.93
C HIS A 322 -18.92 0.69 -39.57
N GLN A 323 -19.53 1.77 -39.05
CA GLN A 323 -20.97 1.79 -38.76
C GLN A 323 -21.82 1.55 -40.02
N ARG A 324 -21.44 2.14 -41.16
CA ARG A 324 -22.14 1.91 -42.44
C ARG A 324 -22.01 0.47 -42.95
N ARG A 325 -20.85 -0.18 -42.74
CA ARG A 325 -20.66 -1.59 -43.08
C ARG A 325 -21.50 -2.48 -42.17
N ALA A 326 -21.42 -2.27 -40.86
CA ALA A 326 -22.21 -3.01 -39.88
C ALA A 326 -23.73 -2.86 -40.12
N ALA A 327 -24.19 -1.65 -40.46
CA ALA A 327 -25.60 -1.43 -40.79
C ALA A 327 -26.03 -2.15 -42.08
N ARG A 328 -25.17 -2.19 -43.12
CA ARG A 328 -25.43 -2.96 -44.34
C ARG A 328 -25.44 -4.46 -44.06
N ASP A 329 -24.51 -4.95 -43.27
CA ASP A 329 -24.43 -6.37 -42.90
C ASP A 329 -25.66 -6.79 -42.09
N MET A 330 -26.10 -5.98 -41.11
CA MET A 330 -27.37 -6.24 -40.40
C MET A 330 -28.58 -6.28 -41.34
N LEU A 331 -28.64 -5.39 -42.32
CA LEU A 331 -29.74 -5.34 -43.29
C LEU A 331 -29.72 -6.54 -44.25
N LEU A 332 -28.54 -7.05 -44.59
CA LEU A 332 -28.36 -8.26 -45.40
C LEU A 332 -28.58 -9.56 -44.61
N MET A 333 -28.52 -9.53 -43.28
CA MET A 333 -28.82 -10.69 -42.43
C MET A 333 -30.31 -10.78 -42.03
N SER A 334 -31.09 -9.71 -42.22
CA SER A 334 -32.53 -9.70 -41.95
C SER A 334 -33.36 -10.10 -43.18
N THR A 335 -34.08 -11.22 -43.08
CA THR A 335 -35.01 -11.72 -44.12
C THR A 335 -36.17 -10.77 -44.38
N SER A 336 -36.68 -10.11 -43.33
CA SER A 336 -37.74 -9.10 -43.43
C SER A 336 -37.26 -7.83 -44.18
N ALA A 337 -36.02 -7.39 -43.93
CA ALA A 337 -35.46 -6.23 -44.61
C ALA A 337 -35.20 -6.48 -46.11
N LYS A 338 -34.79 -7.71 -46.50
CA LYS A 338 -34.67 -8.11 -47.91
C LYS A 338 -36.02 -8.07 -48.64
N ALA A 339 -37.10 -8.51 -48.00
CA ALA A 339 -38.44 -8.49 -48.58
C ALA A 339 -38.93 -7.07 -48.88
N VAL A 340 -38.68 -6.11 -47.98
CA VAL A 340 -39.06 -4.69 -48.17
C VAL A 340 -38.26 -4.03 -49.31
N VAL A 341 -36.96 -4.33 -49.42
CA VAL A 341 -36.14 -3.80 -50.53
C VAL A 341 -36.59 -4.36 -51.88
N LEU A 342 -36.88 -5.66 -51.98
CA LEU A 342 -37.41 -6.29 -53.20
C LEU A 342 -38.79 -5.75 -53.58
N ALA A 343 -39.69 -5.56 -52.61
CA ALA A 343 -41.00 -4.94 -52.85
C ALA A 343 -40.86 -3.50 -53.39
N SER A 344 -39.90 -2.71 -52.88
CA SER A 344 -39.65 -1.35 -53.39
C SER A 344 -39.08 -1.33 -54.82
N GLN A 345 -38.29 -2.32 -55.21
CA GLN A 345 -37.76 -2.46 -56.56
C GLN A 345 -38.86 -2.88 -57.56
N ALA A 346 -39.76 -3.77 -57.15
CA ALA A 346 -40.94 -4.15 -57.93
C ALA A 346 -41.86 -2.95 -58.21
N SER A 347 -42.11 -2.10 -57.21
CA SER A 347 -42.92 -0.88 -57.36
C SER A 347 -42.28 0.17 -58.27
N LYS A 348 -40.94 0.31 -58.24
CA LYS A 348 -40.22 1.23 -59.15
C LYS A 348 -40.22 0.75 -60.61
N SER A 349 -40.13 -0.56 -60.85
CA SER A 349 -40.24 -1.15 -62.19
C SER A 349 -41.63 -0.98 -62.82
N LEU A 350 -42.68 -0.87 -62.00
CA LEU A 350 -44.05 -0.63 -62.47
C LEU A 350 -44.28 0.83 -62.86
N HIS A 351 -43.61 1.78 -62.20
CA HIS A 351 -43.71 3.20 -62.54
C HIS A 351 -42.92 3.59 -63.79
N SER A 352 -41.86 2.87 -64.16
CA SER A 352 -41.08 3.13 -65.39
C SER A 352 -41.70 2.53 -66.66
N ARG A 353 -42.83 1.83 -66.56
CA ARG A 353 -43.57 1.24 -67.69
C ARG A 353 -44.84 2.02 -68.08
N ASN A 354 -45.12 3.13 -67.38
CA ASN A 354 -46.31 3.98 -67.60
C ASN A 354 -45.94 5.43 -67.98
N LEU A 355 -44.82 5.64 -68.68
CA LEU A 355 -44.47 6.91 -69.34
C LEU A 355 -44.21 6.67 -70.82
#